data_AF-A0A7J7G8X8-F1
#
_entry.id   AF-A0A7J7G8X8-F1
#
_cell.length_a   1.000
_cell.length_b   1.000
_cell.length_c   1.000
_cell.angle_alpha   90.00
_cell.angle_beta   90.00
_cell.angle_gamma   90.00
#
_symmetry.space_group_name_H-M   'P 1'
#
loop_
_entity.id
_entity.type
_entity.pdbx_description
1 polymer ?
#
loop_
_entity_poly.entity_id
_entity_poly.type
_entity_poly.pdbx_seq_one_letter_code
_entity_poly.pdbx_strand_id
1 'polypeptide(L)'
;MRSLLLTKNGNRGYTALQTPFFMRKDIMAKCAQLAQFVEELYKLTGEGDDKYLIATAEQPLCAYRSHGCDTLGIFRVHQFEKVELFCLTSPNGNDSWDMHEEMITNSEEFYKMV
;
A
#
# COMPACT_ATOMS: atom_id res chain seq x y z
N MET A 1 -9.14 8.15 4.39
CA MET A 1 -7.68 8.09 4.18
C MET A 1 -7.45 8.42 2.72
N ARG A 2 -6.76 9.50 2.37
CA ARG A 2 -6.22 9.62 1.00
C ARG A 2 -4.83 8.98 1.06
N SER A 3 -4.66 7.87 0.35
CA SER A 3 -3.39 7.17 0.30
C SER A 3 -2.88 7.29 -1.12
N LEU A 4 -1.98 8.25 -1.34
CA LEU A 4 -1.37 8.45 -2.64
C LEU A 4 -0.10 7.62 -2.71
N LEU A 5 -0.08 6.66 -3.63
CA LEU A 5 1.04 5.76 -3.79
C LEU A 5 1.84 6.14 -5.02
N LEU A 6 3.15 6.22 -4.87
CA LEU A 6 4.10 6.48 -5.95
C LEU A 6 4.77 5.16 -6.33
N THR A 7 4.42 4.64 -7.51
CA THR A 7 4.94 3.36 -8.03
C THR A 7 6.03 3.55 -9.07
N LYS A 8 7.19 2.92 -8.87
CA LYS A 8 8.30 2.95 -9.84
C LYS A 8 8.46 1.60 -10.54
N ASN A 9 8.54 1.60 -11.87
CA ASN A 9 8.79 0.42 -12.71
C ASN A 9 10.10 0.62 -13.49
N GLY A 10 11.22 0.08 -12.96
CA GLY A 10 12.55 0.28 -13.55
C GLY A 10 12.99 1.75 -13.52
N ASN A 11 13.63 2.24 -14.60
CA ASN A 11 14.16 3.61 -14.69
C ASN A 11 13.10 4.69 -14.96
N ARG A 12 11.80 4.36 -14.97
CA ARG A 12 10.73 5.34 -15.18
C ARG A 12 10.40 6.06 -13.88
N GLY A 13 9.90 7.29 -13.96
CA GLY A 13 9.47 8.05 -12.79
C GLY A 13 8.28 7.42 -12.04
N TYR A 14 7.96 7.96 -10.86
CA TYR A 14 6.87 7.46 -10.04
C TYR A 14 5.49 7.74 -10.65
N THR A 15 4.62 6.73 -10.66
CA THR A 15 3.22 6.85 -11.06
C THR A 15 2.32 6.92 -9.84
N ALA A 16 1.50 7.97 -9.76
CA ALA A 16 0.50 8.14 -8.72
C ALA A 16 -0.65 7.14 -8.88
N LEU A 17 -0.94 6.38 -7.83
CA LEU A 17 -2.05 5.42 -7.77
C LEU A 17 -2.90 5.68 -6.53
N GLN A 18 -4.22 5.75 -6.71
CA GLN A 18 -5.18 5.76 -5.62
C GLN A 18 -5.62 4.31 -5.35
N THR A 19 -5.51 3.86 -4.11
CA THR A 19 -5.84 2.50 -3.71
C THR A 19 -7.25 2.40 -3.10
N PRO A 20 -7.93 1.23 -3.19
CA PRO A 20 -9.19 0.99 -2.51
C PRO A 20 -9.00 0.99 -0.99
N PHE A 21 -10.02 1.42 -0.23
CA PHE A 21 -9.91 1.58 1.23
C PHE A 21 -10.19 0.33 2.05
N PHE A 22 -10.61 -0.76 1.40
CA PHE A 22 -10.93 -2.02 2.05
C PHE A 22 -10.48 -3.17 1.15
N MET A 23 -10.16 -4.30 1.76
CA MET A 23 -9.83 -5.53 1.06
C MET A 23 -10.56 -6.71 1.69
N ARG A 24 -10.87 -7.73 0.88
CA ARG A 24 -11.38 -9.00 1.39
C ARG A 24 -10.35 -9.67 2.29
N LYS A 25 -10.82 -10.45 3.26
CA LYS A 25 -9.97 -11.16 4.24
C LYS A 25 -8.92 -12.06 3.60
N ASP A 26 -9.31 -12.83 2.58
CA ASP A 26 -8.45 -13.77 1.86
C ASP A 26 -7.31 -13.06 1.12
N ILE A 27 -7.58 -11.87 0.57
CA ILE A 27 -6.60 -11.02 -0.10
C ILE A 27 -5.71 -10.32 0.93
N MET A 28 -6.30 -9.75 1.98
CA MET A 28 -5.55 -9.11 3.07
C MET A 28 -4.57 -10.09 3.73
N ALA A 29 -4.97 -11.35 3.92
CA ALA A 29 -4.13 -12.37 4.56
C ALA A 29 -2.87 -12.73 3.77
N LYS A 30 -2.80 -12.39 2.47
CA LYS A 30 -1.60 -12.58 1.65
C LYS A 30 -0.57 -11.48 1.85
N CYS A 31 -0.98 -10.32 2.36
CA CYS A 31 -0.15 -9.12 2.44
C CYS A 31 0.07 -8.62 3.87
N ALA A 32 -0.78 -9.01 4.82
CA ALA A 32 -0.68 -8.64 6.23
C ALA A 32 -0.17 -9.82 7.08
N GLN A 33 0.59 -9.51 8.12
CA GLN A 33 0.96 -10.48 9.15
C GLN A 33 -0.24 -10.80 10.04
N LEU A 34 -0.30 -12.03 10.56
CA LEU A 34 -1.44 -12.52 11.34
C LEU A 34 -1.74 -11.66 12.59
N ALA A 35 -0.71 -11.08 13.23
CA ALA A 35 -0.85 -10.19 14.38
C ALA A 35 -1.56 -8.87 14.03
N GLN A 36 -1.36 -8.35 12.81
CA GLN A 36 -1.96 -7.08 12.36
C GLN A 36 -3.48 -7.16 12.26
N PHE A 37 -4.04 -8.36 12.05
CA PHE A 37 -5.49 -8.57 12.03
C PHE A 37 -6.20 -8.27 13.34
N VAL A 38 -5.50 -8.39 14.48
CA VAL A 38 -6.09 -8.26 15.81
C VAL A 38 -5.91 -6.83 16.35
N GLU A 39 -4.77 -6.21 16.08
CA GLU A 39 -4.38 -4.95 16.70
C GLU A 39 -4.57 -3.73 15.79
N GLU A 40 -4.40 -3.89 14.47
CA GLU A 40 -4.26 -2.76 13.54
C GLU A 40 -5.39 -2.64 12.51
N LEU A 41 -6.10 -3.75 12.23
CA LEU A 41 -7.11 -3.81 11.16
C LEU A 41 -8.54 -3.75 11.70
N TYR A 42 -9.33 -2.83 11.15
CA TYR A 42 -10.76 -2.74 11.43
C TYR A 42 -11.54 -3.67 10.51
N LYS A 43 -12.26 -4.62 11.09
CA LYS A 43 -13.19 -5.50 10.36
C LYS A 43 -14.47 -4.74 10.01
N LEU A 44 -14.84 -4.76 8.74
CA LEU A 44 -16.14 -4.30 8.26
C LEU A 44 -17.13 -5.47 8.34
N THR A 45 -18.23 -5.28 9.07
CA THR A 45 -19.33 -6.24 9.18
C THR A 45 -20.51 -5.74 8.35
N GLY A 46 -21.17 -6.64 7.60
CA GLY A 46 -22.28 -6.31 6.68
C GLY A 46 -22.71 -7.51 5.83
N GLU A 47 -23.54 -7.29 4.80
CA GLU A 47 -23.90 -8.33 3.84
C GLU A 47 -22.75 -8.60 2.85
N GLY A 48 -22.44 -9.88 2.64
CA GLY A 48 -21.37 -10.36 1.75
C GLY A 48 -20.07 -10.71 2.48
N ASP A 49 -18.98 -10.85 1.73
CA ASP A 49 -17.69 -11.32 2.26
C ASP A 49 -17.09 -10.39 3.33
N ASP A 50 -16.40 -11.00 4.31
CA ASP A 50 -15.59 -10.33 5.32
C ASP A 50 -14.55 -9.40 4.67
N LYS A 51 -14.60 -8.11 5.00
CA LYS A 51 -13.67 -7.07 4.51
C LYS A 51 -12.98 -6.38 5.69
N TYR A 52 -11.79 -5.86 5.44
CA TYR A 52 -11.00 -5.10 6.41
C TYR A 52 -10.62 -3.75 5.81
N LEU A 53 -10.66 -2.69 6.61
CA LEU A 53 -10.07 -1.40 6.22
C LEU A 53 -8.56 -1.55 6.11
N ILE A 54 -7.97 -0.94 5.08
CA ILE A 54 -6.52 -0.91 4.93
C ILE A 54 -5.89 -0.04 6.02
N ALA A 55 -4.75 -0.49 6.55
CA ALA A 55 -3.90 0.32 7.43
C ALA A 55 -2.95 1.20 6.61
N THR A 56 -2.51 0.72 5.43
CA THR A 56 -1.53 1.35 4.55
C THR A 56 -1.83 1.05 3.06
N ALA A 57 -1.37 1.89 2.11
CA ALA A 57 -1.57 1.65 0.67
C ALA A 57 -0.70 0.52 0.10
N GLU A 58 0.34 0.11 0.80
CA GLU A 58 1.14 -1.06 0.45
C GLU A 58 0.29 -2.33 0.34
N GLN A 59 -0.61 -2.55 1.30
CA GLN A 59 -1.48 -3.73 1.38
C GLN A 59 -2.27 -3.98 0.07
N PRO A 60 -3.05 -3.00 -0.44
CA PRO A 60 -3.77 -3.17 -1.70
C PRO A 60 -2.88 -3.20 -2.94
N LEU A 61 -1.65 -2.69 -2.92
CA LEU A 61 -0.77 -2.78 -4.08
C LEU A 61 -0.14 -4.17 -4.23
N CYS A 62 0.31 -4.77 -3.12
CA CYS A 62 0.74 -6.17 -3.09
C CYS A 62 -0.37 -7.10 -3.61
N ALA A 63 -1.62 -6.78 -3.25
CA ALA A 63 -2.81 -7.45 -3.77
C ALA A 63 -3.12 -7.13 -5.24
N TYR A 64 -3.01 -5.88 -5.69
CA TYR A 64 -3.37 -5.41 -7.04
C TYR A 64 -2.60 -6.16 -8.13
N ARG A 65 -1.32 -6.47 -7.89
CA ARG A 65 -0.52 -7.27 -8.82
C ARG A 65 -0.76 -8.77 -8.72
N SER A 66 -1.43 -9.21 -7.66
CA SER A 66 -1.87 -10.58 -7.50
C SER A 66 -3.24 -10.78 -8.17
N HIS A 67 -4.28 -10.01 -7.82
CA HIS A 67 -5.67 -10.16 -8.33
C HIS A 67 -6.42 -8.80 -8.28
N GLY A 68 -7.32 -8.55 -9.25
CA GLY A 68 -7.99 -7.26 -9.52
C GLY A 68 -8.84 -6.64 -8.38
N CYS A 69 -9.10 -5.33 -8.49
CA CYS A 69 -9.59 -4.47 -7.39
C CYS A 69 -11.09 -4.09 -7.44
N ASP A 70 -11.69 -3.98 -6.25
CA ASP A 70 -13.04 -3.47 -5.95
C ASP A 70 -12.99 -2.12 -5.17
N THR A 71 -13.92 -1.18 -5.41
CA THR A 71 -13.73 0.29 -5.13
C THR A 71 -14.89 1.07 -4.45
N LEU A 72 -15.61 0.56 -3.44
CA LEU A 72 -16.63 1.31 -2.68
C LEU A 72 -16.44 1.34 -1.14
N GLY A 73 -16.29 2.53 -0.52
CA GLY A 73 -16.09 2.65 0.94
C GLY A 73 -16.80 3.83 1.64
N ILE A 74 -16.99 3.72 2.96
CA ILE A 74 -17.46 4.78 3.90
C ILE A 74 -16.87 4.60 5.32
N PHE A 75 -16.66 5.75 5.98
CA PHE A 75 -16.34 6.08 7.40
C PHE A 75 -15.18 5.38 8.16
N ARG A 76 -14.15 6.18 8.53
CA ARG A 76 -13.06 5.86 9.48
C ARG A 76 -12.74 7.11 10.34
N VAL A 77 -12.57 6.93 11.65
CA VAL A 77 -12.40 8.05 12.62
C VAL A 77 -10.93 8.40 12.93
N HIS A 78 -9.98 7.50 12.67
CA HIS A 78 -8.53 7.77 12.67
C HIS A 78 -8.03 7.87 11.23
N GLN A 79 -8.06 9.08 10.68
CA GLN A 79 -7.66 9.34 9.30
C GLN A 79 -6.47 10.30 9.29
N PHE A 80 -5.36 9.83 8.72
CA PHE A 80 -4.27 10.68 8.26
C PHE A 80 -4.09 10.49 6.74
N GLU A 81 -3.46 11.47 6.11
CA GLU A 81 -3.00 11.35 4.73
C GLU A 81 -1.56 10.85 4.73
N LYS A 82 -1.26 9.88 3.88
CA LYS A 82 0.08 9.34 3.72
C LYS A 82 0.41 9.25 2.24
N VAL A 83 1.58 9.74 1.89
CA VAL A 83 2.23 9.44 0.60
C VAL A 83 3.19 8.29 0.86
N GLU A 84 3.15 7.27 0.01
CA GLU A 84 3.95 6.07 0.16
C GLU A 84 4.71 5.79 -1.14
N LEU A 85 5.96 5.35 -1.03
CA LEU A 85 6.74 4.89 -2.16
C LEU A 85 6.71 3.37 -2.22
N PHE A 86 6.48 2.81 -3.41
CA PHE A 86 6.54 1.38 -3.64
C PHE A 86 7.25 1.09 -4.96
N CYS A 87 8.28 0.25 -4.90
CA CYS A 87 9.09 -0.08 -6.05
C CYS A 87 9.09 -1.58 -6.30
N LEU A 88 9.00 -1.96 -7.58
CA LEU A 88 9.18 -3.33 -8.02
C LEU A 88 10.44 -3.40 -8.85
N THR A 89 11.39 -4.20 -8.36
CA THR A 89 12.69 -4.39 -9.00
C THR A 89 12.80 -5.81 -9.51
N SER A 90 13.77 -6.02 -10.39
CA SER A 90 14.20 -7.37 -10.74
C SER A 90 14.76 -8.07 -9.48
N PRO A 91 14.53 -9.38 -9.33
CA PRO A 91 15.14 -10.16 -8.25
C PRO A 91 16.61 -10.51 -8.53
N ASN A 92 17.11 -10.22 -9.74
CA ASN A 92 18.47 -10.51 -10.15
C ASN A 92 19.42 -9.38 -9.73
N GLY A 93 20.65 -9.74 -9.36
CA GLY A 93 21.69 -8.75 -9.05
C GLY A 93 21.42 -8.01 -7.74
N ASN A 94 21.70 -6.70 -7.74
CA ASN A 94 21.57 -5.82 -6.57
C ASN A 94 20.43 -4.79 -6.73
N ASP A 95 19.58 -4.94 -7.76
CA ASP A 95 18.60 -3.93 -8.17
C ASP A 95 17.63 -3.51 -7.04
N SER A 96 17.26 -4.44 -6.14
CA SER A 96 16.41 -4.12 -4.98
C SER A 96 17.10 -3.27 -3.92
N TRP A 97 18.40 -3.50 -3.69
CA TRP A 97 19.20 -2.73 -2.75
C TRP A 97 19.50 -1.34 -3.29
N ASP A 98 19.87 -1.24 -4.56
CA ASP A 98 20.13 0.05 -5.22
C ASP A 98 18.86 0.92 -5.20
N MET A 99 17.68 0.31 -5.42
CA MET A 99 16.39 0.99 -5.31
C MET A 99 16.06 1.41 -3.87
N HIS A 100 16.44 0.60 -2.86
CA HIS A 100 16.22 0.95 -1.46
C HIS A 100 16.96 2.23 -1.08
N GLU A 101 18.25 2.34 -1.45
CA GLU A 101 19.06 3.54 -1.26
C GLU A 101 18.48 4.75 -2.00
N GLU A 102 17.97 4.54 -3.22
CA GLU A 102 17.28 5.60 -3.97
C GLU A 102 16.01 6.08 -3.24
N MET A 103 15.21 5.18 -2.68
CA MET A 103 13.99 5.53 -1.92
C MET A 103 14.31 6.34 -0.66
N ILE A 104 15.38 6.00 0.05
CA ILE A 104 15.85 6.76 1.21
C ILE A 104 16.28 8.16 0.77
N THR A 105 17.10 8.24 -0.27
CA THR A 105 17.60 9.52 -0.82
C THR A 105 16.44 10.42 -1.24
N ASN A 106 15.46 9.90 -1.98
CA ASN A 106 14.26 10.63 -2.38
C ASN A 106 13.48 11.16 -1.16
N SER A 107 13.39 10.37 -0.10
CA SER A 107 12.71 10.77 1.15
C SER A 107 13.48 11.89 1.85
N GLU A 108 14.80 11.77 1.96
CA GLU A 108 15.64 12.83 2.54
C GLU A 108 15.57 14.13 1.76
N GLU A 109 15.63 14.07 0.43
CA GLU A 109 15.50 15.23 -0.45
C GLU A 109 14.16 15.92 -0.25
N PHE A 110 13.07 15.14 -0.19
CA PHE A 110 11.74 15.68 0.10
C PHE A 110 11.72 16.45 1.43
N TYR A 111 12.30 15.90 2.50
CA TYR A 111 12.37 16.60 3.79
C TYR A 111 13.27 17.84 3.79
N LYS A 112 14.30 17.88 2.95
CA LYS A 112 15.20 19.05 2.81
C LYS A 112 14.56 20.19 1.99
N MET A 113 13.57 19.86 1.14
CA MET A 113 12.86 20.84 0.30
C MET A 113 11.72 21.56 1.01
N VAL A 114 11.21 20.99 2.11
CA VAL A 114 10.13 21.56 2.95
C VAL A 114 10.73 22.35 4.11
#